data_AF-A0A3D4FYL8-F1
#
_entry.id   AF-A0A3D4FYL8-F1
#
_cell.length_a   1.000
_cell.length_b   1.000
_cell.length_c   1.000
_cell.angle_alpha   90.00
_cell.angle_beta   90.00
_cell.angle_gamma   90.00
#
_symmetry.space_group_name_H-M   'P 1'
#
loop_
_entity.id
_entity.type
_entity.pdbx_description
1 polymer ?
#
loop_
_entity_poly.entity_id
_entity_poly.type
_entity_poly.pdbx_seq_one_letter_code
_entity_poly.pdbx_strand_id
1 'polypeptide(L)' 'VLVFHAGTELRDGEVVTTGGRVLTVVARGGNMAEAIDRAYTAESRITFVDKQVRTDIGRTATEADFGPEETAYE' A
#
# COMPACT_ATOMS: atom_id res chain seq x y z
N VAL A 1 5.06 -4.70 -5.83
CA VAL A 1 4.20 -3.63 -5.28
C VAL A 1 3.03 -3.46 -6.22
N LEU A 2 1.82 -3.31 -5.70
CA LEU A 2 0.60 -3.02 -6.44
C LEU A 2 -0.04 -1.77 -5.85
N VAL A 3 -0.60 -0.93 -6.71
CA VAL A 3 -1.33 0.28 -6.31
C VAL A 3 -2.77 0.12 -6.79
N PHE A 4 -3.70 0.14 -5.83
CA PHE A 4 -5.13 0.09 -6.12
C PHE A 4 -5.70 1.49 -6.10
N HIS A 5 -6.43 1.83 -7.16
CA HIS A 5 -7.18 3.06 -7.29
C HIS A 5 -8.48 2.97 -6.47
N ALA A 6 -8.76 3.98 -5.66
CA ALA A 6 -10.03 4.15 -4.96
C ALA A 6 -10.68 5.45 -5.44
N GLY A 7 -10.57 6.55 -4.69
CA GLY A 7 -11.07 7.87 -5.08
C GLY A 7 -10.16 8.55 -6.11
N THR A 8 -10.05 7.98 -7.30
CA THR A 8 -9.34 8.57 -8.45
C THR A 8 -10.16 8.48 -9.72
N GLU A 9 -9.91 9.39 -10.65
CA GLU A 9 -10.53 9.40 -11.98
C GLU A 9 -9.49 9.78 -13.03
N LEU A 10 -9.64 9.29 -14.26
CA LEU A 10 -8.86 9.75 -15.40
C LEU A 10 -9.59 10.93 -16.06
N ARG A 11 -9.01 12.13 -15.98
CA ARG A 11 -9.54 13.34 -16.63
C ARG A 11 -8.46 13.96 -17.51
N ASP A 12 -8.79 14.19 -18.77
CA ASP A 12 -7.87 14.80 -19.75
C ASP A 12 -6.50 14.12 -19.86
N GLY A 13 -6.46 12.80 -19.64
CA GLY A 13 -5.22 12.00 -19.65
C GLY A 13 -4.42 12.02 -18.35
N GLU A 14 -4.88 12.74 -17.33
CA GLU A 14 -4.27 12.81 -16.01
C GLU A 14 -5.11 12.07 -14.96
N VAL A 15 -4.45 11.47 -13.98
CA VAL A 15 -5.12 10.84 -12.84
C VAL A 15 -5.34 11.91 -11.76
N VAL A 16 -6.61 12.18 -11.44
CA VAL A 16 -7.01 13.17 -10.43
C VAL A 16 -7.66 12.49 -9.22
N THR A 17 -7.64 13.16 -8.06
CA THR A 17 -8.30 12.68 -6.83
C THR A 17 -9.79 13.03 -6.84
N THR A 18 -10.65 12.13 -6.35
CA THR A 18 -12.13 12.30 -6.37
C THR A 18 -12.82 11.85 -5.08
N GLY A 19 -12.06 11.58 -4.01
CA GLY A 19 -12.63 11.18 -2.72
C GLY A 19 -11.61 11.20 -1.58
N GLY A 20 -12.07 10.91 -0.36
CA GLY A 20 -11.22 10.97 0.84
C GLY A 20 -10.14 9.88 0.90
N ARG A 21 -10.44 8.65 0.45
CA ARG A 21 -9.45 7.56 0.29
C ARG A 21 -9.07 7.47 -1.18
N VAL A 22 -7.83 7.81 -1.51
CA VAL A 22 -7.40 7.97 -2.90
C VAL A 22 -6.76 6.69 -3.46
N LEU A 23 -5.71 6.19 -2.80
CA LEU A 23 -4.96 5.01 -3.23
C LEU A 23 -4.76 4.02 -2.08
N THR A 24 -4.58 2.75 -2.41
CA THR A 24 -4.06 1.73 -1.48
C THR A 24 -2.80 1.12 -2.08
N VAL A 25 -1.66 1.29 -1.40
CA VAL A 25 -0.37 0.73 -1.81
C VAL A 25 -0.12 -0.56 -1.05
N VAL A 26 0.05 -1.66 -1.78
CA VAL A 26 0.27 -3.00 -1.22
C VAL A 26 1.59 -3.55 -1.74
N ALA A 27 2.36 -4.17 -0.85
CA ALA A 27 3.57 -4.86 -1.22
C ALA A 27 3.59 -6.27 -0.64
N ARG A 28 4.38 -7.12 -1.29
CA ARG A 28 4.76 -8.44 -0.80
C ARG A 28 6.27 -8.43 -0.55
N GLY A 29 6.71 -9.12 0.50
CA GLY A 29 8.09 -9.37 0.87
C GLY A 29 8.22 -10.81 1.35
N GLY A 30 9.44 -11.31 1.52
CA GLY A 30 9.69 -12.62 2.12
C GLY A 30 9.48 -12.66 3.63
N ASN A 31 9.20 -11.51 4.24
CA ASN A 31 8.74 -11.35 5.62
C ASN A 31 7.93 -10.04 5.74
N MET A 32 7.29 -9.85 6.88
CA MET A 32 6.44 -8.70 7.16
C MET A 32 7.22 -7.38 7.12
N ALA A 33 8.42 -7.35 7.69
CA ALA A 33 9.26 -6.14 7.71
C ALA A 33 9.60 -5.66 6.29
N GLU A 34 9.95 -6.60 5.40
CA GLU A 34 10.23 -6.31 4.00
C GLU A 34 8.96 -5.86 3.25
N ALA A 35 7.81 -6.49 3.48
CA ALA A 35 6.56 -6.08 2.87
C ALA A 35 6.17 -4.65 3.29
N ILE A 36 6.31 -4.32 4.57
CA ILE A 36 6.07 -2.98 5.11
C ILE A 36 6.99 -1.95 4.47
N ASP A 37 8.30 -2.20 4.47
CA ASP A 37 9.28 -1.27 3.92
C ASP A 37 9.05 -1.00 2.42
N ARG A 38 8.75 -2.06 1.65
CA ARG A 38 8.41 -1.95 0.23
C ARG A 38 7.14 -1.13 -0.01
N ALA A 39 6.12 -1.28 0.84
CA ALA A 39 4.87 -0.51 0.71
C ALA A 39 5.12 0.98 0.97
N TYR A 40 5.82 1.33 2.05
CA TYR A 40 6.15 2.72 2.38
C TYR A 40 7.12 3.36 1.38
N THR A 41 8.11 2.61 0.88
CA THR A 41 9.03 3.07 -0.16
C THR A 41 8.33 3.34 -1.48
N ALA A 42 7.26 2.61 -1.80
CA ALA A 42 6.49 2.87 -3.02
C ALA A 42 5.51 4.04 -2.85
N GLU A 43 4.81 4.11 -1.72
CA GLU A 43 3.90 5.22 -1.40
C GLU A 43 4.62 6.57 -1.40
N SER A 44 5.88 6.62 -0.92
CA SER A 44 6.67 7.85 -0.86
C SER A 44 7.00 8.45 -2.23
N ARG A 45 6.88 7.66 -3.32
CA ARG A 45 7.10 8.12 -4.70
C ARG A 45 5.86 8.78 -5.31
N ILE A 46 4.71 8.69 -4.66
CA ILE A 46 3.44 9.24 -5.13
C ILE A 46 3.18 10.56 -4.41
N THR A 47 2.94 11.63 -5.15
CA THR A 47 2.73 12.97 -4.57
C THR A 47 1.52 13.64 -5.19
N PHE A 48 0.69 14.25 -4.34
CA PHE A 48 -0.39 15.13 -4.72
C PHE A 48 -0.73 16.07 -3.55
N VAL A 49 -1.45 17.15 -3.84
CA VAL A 49 -1.84 18.17 -2.86
C VAL A 49 -2.61 17.52 -1.69
N ASP A 50 -2.28 17.93 -0.46
CA ASP A 50 -2.89 17.47 0.78
C ASP A 50 -2.84 15.96 1.06
N LYS A 51 -1.94 15.21 0.40
CA LYS A 51 -1.75 13.78 0.65
C LYS A 51 -1.53 13.50 2.13
N GLN A 52 -2.39 12.65 2.70
CA GLN A 52 -2.27 12.13 4.07
C GLN A 52 -1.94 10.63 4.00
N VAL A 53 -0.98 10.20 4.80
CA VAL A 53 -0.60 8.78 4.91
C VAL A 53 -0.35 8.43 6.38
N ARG A 54 -0.87 7.28 6.81
CA ARG A 54 -0.52 6.69 8.11
C ARG A 54 0.86 6.06 8.01
N THR A 55 1.73 6.29 8.99
CA THR A 55 3.09 5.73 9.01
C THR A 55 3.23 4.51 9.92
N ASP A 56 2.16 4.12 10.62
CA ASP A 56 2.16 3.10 11.66
C ASP A 56 1.52 1.76 11.24
N ILE A 57 1.02 1.65 10.01
CA ILE A 57 0.47 0.41 9.48
C ILE A 57 1.54 -0.69 9.48
N GLY A 58 1.22 -1.81 10.11
CA GLY A 58 2.08 -2.99 10.21
C GLY A 58 3.20 -2.91 11.25
N ARG A 59 3.46 -1.76 11.89
CA ARG A 59 4.62 -1.60 12.80
C ARG A 59 4.56 -2.41 14.09
N THR A 60 3.37 -2.78 14.55
CA THR A 60 3.18 -3.60 15.76
C THR A 60 3.03 -5.08 15.45
N ALA A 61 2.91 -5.44 14.17
CA ALA A 61 2.67 -6.82 13.78
C ALA A 61 4.00 -7.57 13.69
N THR A 62 3.98 -8.79 14.19
CA THR A 62 5.08 -9.75 14.23
C THR A 62 4.78 -10.90 13.29
N GLU A 63 5.81 -11.65 12.89
CA GLU A 63 5.61 -12.88 12.09
C GLU A 63 4.67 -13.88 12.78
N ALA A 64 4.62 -13.88 14.12
CA ALA A 64 3.73 -14.73 14.89
C ALA A 64 2.25 -14.40 14.69
N ASP A 65 1.91 -13.17 14.30
CA ASP A 65 0.51 -12.73 14.10
C ASP A 65 -0.11 -13.29 12.81
N PHE A 66 0.71 -13.82 11.89
CA PHE A 66 0.25 -14.25 10.56
C PHE A 66 0.28 -15.76 10.32
N GLY A 67 0.58 -16.57 11.34
CA GLY A 67 0.62 -18.03 11.24
C GLY A 67 1.71 -18.52 10.26
N PRO A 68 1.96 -19.84 10.16
CA PRO A 68 2.84 -20.35 9.11
C PRO A 68 2.26 -19.98 7.74
N GLU A 69 3.11 -19.55 6.79
CA GLU A 69 2.72 -19.41 5.38
C GLU A 69 2.16 -20.75 4.91
N GLU A 70 0.83 -20.85 4.82
CA GLU A 70 0.17 -21.96 4.15
C GLU A 70 0.46 -21.80 2.65
N THR A 71 1.56 -22.44 2.25
CA THR A 71 2.02 -22.48 0.86
C THR A 71 1.09 -23.38 0.04
N ALA A 72 0.90 -22.97 -1.21
CA ALA A 72 0.22 -23.66 -2.31
C ALA A 72 -1.31 -23.54 -2.35
N TYR A 73 -1.80 -22.51 -3.03
CA TYR A 73 -2.86 -22.77 -4.01
C TYR A 73 -2.20 -23.54 -5.16
N GLU A 74 -2.64 -24.79 -5.39
CA GLU A 74 -2.47 -25.46 -6.68
C GLU A 74 -3.21 -24.71 -7.80
#